data_AF-A0A0D2K6K7-F1
#
_entry.id   AF-A0A0D2K6K7-F1
#
_cell.length_a   1.000
_cell.length_b   1.000
_cell.length_c   1.000
_cell.angle_alpha   90.00
_cell.angle_beta   90.00
_cell.angle_gamma   90.00
#
_symmetry.space_group_name_H-M   'P 1'
#
loop_
_entity.id
_entity.type
_entity.pdbx_description
1 polymer ?
#
loop_
_entity_poly.entity_id
_entity_poly.type
_entity_poly.pdbx_seq_one_letter_code
_entity_poly.pdbx_strand_id
1 'polypeptide(L)'
;MRISASVAACEFQIWGSKRRRVPHDTALRVEQLERQQREAAASGLAVRNATNTPWWWGLLVLVKYRTFYNYTDTAFLGARLADKVSMGITIMSLYWGIGGRLALDNIFNIAAVLFMWCMIPAFGAAAFVPSLVLERRLFVRERHDGLYRVSTYLAAKMIDEIGVAALGSVVISAIVYYGVRLEGAFTVFWITYFATLCVGICEDVYQNTLRNMYSQKNRFAIAAEP
;
A
#
# COMPACT_ATOMS: atom_id res chain seq x y z
N MET A 1 -9.66 21.39 32.18
CA MET A 1 -9.91 21.74 30.76
C MET A 1 -9.01 22.90 30.27
N ARG A 2 -7.68 22.82 30.48
CA ARG A 2 -6.71 23.88 30.08
C ARG A 2 -5.45 23.36 29.37
N ILE A 3 -5.37 22.06 29.08
CA ILE A 3 -4.19 21.43 28.47
C ILE A 3 -4.27 21.43 26.92
N SER A 4 -5.47 21.55 26.33
CA SER A 4 -5.67 21.45 24.88
C SER A 4 -5.10 22.63 24.06
N ALA A 5 -5.00 23.83 24.65
CA ALA A 5 -4.54 25.00 23.91
C ALA A 5 -3.01 25.04 23.74
N SER A 6 -2.26 24.44 24.67
CA SER A 6 -0.80 24.50 24.66
C SER A 6 -0.16 23.50 23.69
N VAL A 7 -0.82 22.37 23.44
CA VAL A 7 -0.35 21.35 22.48
C VAL A 7 -0.58 21.83 21.05
N ALA A 8 -1.74 22.44 20.76
CA ALA A 8 -2.03 23.03 19.45
C ALA A 8 -1.09 24.20 19.11
N ALA A 9 -0.70 25.01 20.10
CA ALA A 9 0.29 26.07 19.92
C ALA A 9 1.70 25.53 19.64
N CYS A 10 2.05 24.37 20.20
CA CYS A 10 3.35 23.73 19.97
C CYS A 10 3.44 23.10 18.57
N GLU A 11 2.37 22.44 18.09
CA GLU A 11 2.33 21.92 16.72
C GLU A 11 2.39 23.01 15.66
N PHE A 12 1.73 24.16 15.88
CA PHE A 12 1.78 25.29 14.94
C PHE A 12 3.18 25.92 14.86
N GLN A 13 3.95 25.87 15.95
CA GLN A 13 5.32 26.39 15.99
C GLN A 13 6.34 25.45 15.33
N ILE A 14 6.12 24.14 15.39
CA ILE A 14 6.93 23.14 14.68
C ILE A 14 6.73 23.26 13.15
N TRP A 15 5.49 23.50 12.71
CA TRP A 15 5.18 23.73 11.29
C TRP A 15 5.42 25.17 10.80
N GLY A 16 5.47 26.14 11.70
CA GLY A 16 5.74 27.55 11.41
C GLY A 16 7.22 27.90 11.20
N SER A 17 8.14 26.97 11.48
CA SER A 17 9.57 27.26 11.38
C SER A 17 10.08 27.18 9.92
N LYS A 18 10.12 28.36 9.29
CA LYS A 18 10.97 28.71 8.15
C LYS A 18 10.66 27.99 6.83
N ARG A 19 9.57 28.40 6.18
CA ARG A 19 9.45 28.35 4.71
C ARG A 19 10.49 29.32 4.12
N ARG A 20 11.75 28.87 4.06
CA ARG A 20 12.87 29.61 3.45
C ARG A 20 12.42 29.93 2.02
N ARG A 21 12.34 31.21 1.64
CA ARG A 21 12.04 31.61 0.25
C ARG A 21 13.14 31.02 -0.62
N VAL A 22 12.82 29.92 -1.28
CA VAL A 22 13.66 29.28 -2.29
C VAL A 22 13.80 30.31 -3.41
N PRO A 23 15.03 30.76 -3.76
CA PRO A 23 15.18 31.79 -4.77
C PRO A 23 14.60 31.29 -6.11
N HIS A 24 13.96 32.19 -6.85
CA HIS A 24 13.08 31.85 -7.97
C HIS A 24 13.79 31.02 -9.06
N ASP A 25 15.08 31.26 -9.27
CA ASP A 25 15.97 30.50 -10.15
C ASP A 25 16.12 29.03 -9.73
N THR A 26 16.28 28.77 -8.44
CA THR A 26 16.36 27.39 -7.92
C THR A 26 15.03 26.65 -8.01
N ALA A 27 13.90 27.34 -7.79
CA ALA A 27 12.57 26.74 -8.00
C ALA A 27 12.36 26.35 -9.47
N LEU A 28 12.70 27.23 -10.41
CA LEU A 28 12.62 26.95 -11.85
C LEU A 28 13.54 25.79 -12.26
N ARG A 29 14.77 25.73 -11.73
CA ARG A 29 15.69 24.61 -11.99
C ARG A 29 15.15 23.29 -11.47
N VAL A 30 14.56 23.28 -10.28
CA VAL A 30 13.91 22.07 -9.73
C VAL A 30 12.75 21.64 -10.62
N GLU A 31 11.90 22.56 -11.07
CA GLU A 31 10.81 22.25 -12.00
C GLU A 31 11.32 21.71 -13.34
N GLN A 32 12.40 22.27 -13.90
CA GLN A 32 13.01 21.80 -15.14
C GLN A 32 13.62 20.41 -14.97
N LEU A 33 14.35 20.16 -13.89
CA LEU A 33 14.92 18.84 -13.58
C LEU A 33 13.82 17.80 -13.36
N GLU A 34 12.73 18.16 -12.66
CA GLU A 34 11.56 17.30 -12.51
C GLU A 34 10.92 16.97 -13.87
N ARG A 35 10.80 17.96 -14.77
CA ARG A 35 10.27 17.74 -16.13
C ARG A 35 11.19 16.80 -16.93
N GLN A 36 12.49 17.06 -16.96
CA GLN A 36 13.47 16.22 -17.64
C GLN A 36 13.47 14.78 -17.11
N GLN A 37 13.44 14.60 -15.78
CA GLN A 37 13.35 13.28 -15.16
C GLN A 37 12.04 12.55 -15.51
N ARG A 38 10.92 13.29 -15.59
CA ARG A 38 9.61 12.74 -15.98
C ARG A 38 9.58 12.33 -17.45
N GLU A 39 10.13 13.14 -18.35
CA GLU A 39 10.24 12.84 -19.77
C GLU A 39 11.14 11.63 -20.03
N ALA A 40 12.29 11.56 -19.35
CA ALA A 40 13.17 10.39 -19.38
C ALA A 40 12.49 9.12 -18.83
N ALA A 41 11.67 9.26 -17.78
CA ALA A 41 10.88 8.14 -17.26
C ALA A 41 9.78 7.72 -18.25
N ALA A 42 9.08 8.66 -18.88
CA ALA A 42 8.04 8.37 -19.85
C ALA A 42 8.59 7.70 -21.11
N SER A 43 9.72 8.17 -21.63
CA SER A 43 10.40 7.56 -22.78
C SER A 43 10.87 6.14 -22.45
N GLY A 44 11.42 5.91 -21.24
CA GLY A 44 11.80 4.57 -20.77
C GLY A 44 10.61 3.60 -20.65
N LEU A 45 9.42 4.08 -20.31
CA LEU A 45 8.19 3.28 -20.28
C LEU A 45 7.62 2.97 -21.67
N ALA A 46 7.81 3.88 -22.63
CA ALA A 46 7.30 3.77 -24.00
C ALA A 46 8.13 2.82 -24.89
N VAL A 47 9.35 2.46 -24.46
CA VAL A 47 10.19 1.47 -25.16
C VAL A 47 9.42 0.16 -25.30
N ARG A 48 9.28 -0.34 -26.54
CA ARG A 48 8.63 -1.64 -26.84
C ARG A 48 9.57 -2.84 -26.77
N ASN A 49 10.87 -2.62 -26.55
CA ASN A 49 11.87 -3.68 -26.46
C ASN A 49 11.62 -4.52 -25.22
N ALA A 50 11.25 -5.79 -25.38
CA ALA A 50 11.15 -6.75 -24.29
C ALA A 50 11.88 -8.02 -24.72
N THR A 51 12.61 -8.63 -23.79
CA THR A 51 13.24 -9.93 -24.03
C THR A 51 12.20 -10.93 -24.54
N ASN A 52 12.59 -11.81 -25.48
CA ASN A 52 11.71 -12.86 -26.02
C ASN A 52 11.41 -13.98 -25.01
N THR A 53 11.71 -13.76 -23.73
CA THR A 53 11.38 -14.70 -22.66
C THR A 53 9.87 -14.69 -22.45
N PRO A 54 9.25 -15.87 -22.23
CA PRO A 54 7.84 -15.92 -21.95
C PRO A 54 7.52 -15.20 -20.64
N TRP A 55 6.35 -14.58 -20.57
CA TRP A 55 5.97 -13.68 -19.48
C TRP A 55 6.00 -14.35 -18.10
N TRP A 56 5.68 -15.64 -18.02
CA TRP A 56 5.74 -16.40 -16.78
C TRP A 56 7.17 -16.61 -16.29
N TRP A 57 8.14 -16.73 -17.19
CA TRP A 57 9.55 -16.90 -16.82
C TRP A 57 10.11 -15.61 -16.23
N GLY A 58 9.79 -14.47 -16.86
CA GLY A 58 10.11 -13.15 -16.30
C GLY A 58 9.47 -12.94 -14.93
N LEU A 59 8.20 -13.36 -14.77
CA LEU A 59 7.49 -13.28 -13.49
C LEU A 59 8.18 -14.14 -12.41
N LEU A 60 8.52 -15.39 -12.72
CA LEU A 60 9.18 -16.28 -11.77
C LEU A 60 10.56 -15.76 -11.33
N VAL A 61 11.34 -15.21 -12.26
CA VAL A 61 12.64 -14.60 -11.95
C VAL A 61 12.45 -13.39 -11.03
N LEU A 62 11.49 -12.52 -11.33
CA LEU A 62 11.19 -11.36 -10.49
C LEU A 62 10.77 -11.77 -9.08
N VAL A 63 9.84 -12.72 -8.95
CA VAL A 63 9.42 -13.23 -7.64
C VAL A 63 10.60 -13.89 -6.91
N LYS A 64 11.36 -14.76 -7.58
CA LYS A 64 12.47 -15.47 -6.92
C LYS A 64 13.57 -14.53 -6.39
N TYR A 65 13.96 -13.52 -7.16
CA TYR A 65 15.11 -12.68 -6.79
C TYR A 65 14.70 -11.38 -6.09
N ARG A 66 13.60 -10.75 -6.50
CA ARG A 66 13.15 -9.48 -5.92
C ARG A 66 12.32 -9.68 -4.66
N THR A 67 11.29 -10.53 -4.71
CA THR A 67 10.39 -10.75 -3.56
C THR A 67 11.13 -11.32 -2.36
N PHE A 68 11.99 -12.32 -2.56
CA PHE A 68 12.79 -12.87 -1.45
C PHE A 68 13.75 -11.85 -0.83
N TYR A 69 14.32 -10.95 -1.65
CA TYR A 69 15.17 -9.88 -1.13
C TYR A 69 14.35 -8.84 -0.35
N ASN A 70 13.19 -8.44 -0.88
CA ASN A 70 12.27 -7.52 -0.20
C ASN A 70 11.78 -8.06 1.15
N TYR A 71 11.61 -9.38 1.28
CA TYR A 71 11.22 -10.01 2.54
C TYR A 71 12.34 -10.02 3.59
N THR A 72 13.57 -9.74 3.20
CA THR A 72 14.69 -9.60 4.14
C THR A 72 14.72 -8.19 4.77
N ASP A 73 14.10 -7.21 4.12
CA ASP A 73 14.01 -5.85 4.64
C ASP A 73 12.89 -5.73 5.69
N THR A 74 13.32 -5.57 6.94
CA THR A 74 12.41 -5.44 8.09
C THR A 74 11.61 -4.14 8.06
N ALA A 75 12.11 -3.07 7.43
CA ALA A 75 11.35 -1.84 7.28
C ALA A 75 10.20 -2.02 6.27
N PHE A 76 10.47 -2.76 5.19
CA PHE A 76 9.47 -3.09 4.18
C PHE A 76 8.33 -3.96 4.75
N LEU A 77 8.68 -5.03 5.46
CA LEU A 77 7.71 -5.92 6.11
C LEU A 77 7.01 -5.24 7.30
N GLY A 78 7.77 -4.52 8.12
CA GLY A 78 7.28 -3.83 9.30
C GLY A 78 6.20 -2.81 8.94
N ALA A 79 6.42 -1.96 7.95
CA ALA A 79 5.42 -0.99 7.52
C ALA A 79 4.11 -1.63 7.04
N ARG A 80 4.17 -2.81 6.40
CA ARG A 80 2.97 -3.50 5.86
C ARG A 80 2.21 -4.28 6.91
N LEU A 81 2.91 -4.81 7.91
CA LEU A 81 2.33 -5.63 8.96
C LEU A 81 1.92 -4.79 10.18
N ALA A 82 2.61 -3.68 10.47
CA ALA A 82 2.35 -2.85 11.64
C ALA A 82 0.91 -2.33 11.70
N ASP A 83 0.37 -1.85 10.58
CA ASP A 83 -1.01 -1.35 10.51
C ASP A 83 -2.03 -2.47 10.82
N LYS A 84 -1.79 -3.68 10.29
CA LYS A 84 -2.67 -4.84 10.51
C LYS A 84 -2.59 -5.34 11.94
N VAL A 85 -1.38 -5.40 12.49
CA VAL A 85 -1.13 -5.87 13.86
C VAL A 85 -1.70 -4.89 14.87
N SER A 86 -1.46 -3.58 14.71
CA SER A 86 -1.99 -2.56 15.61
C SER A 86 -3.52 -2.57 15.65
N MET A 87 -4.18 -2.55 14.49
CA MET A 87 -5.64 -2.59 14.41
C MET A 87 -6.22 -3.91 14.93
N GLY A 88 -5.57 -5.04 14.64
CA GLY A 88 -6.00 -6.35 15.15
C GLY A 88 -5.93 -6.44 16.67
N ILE A 89 -4.86 -5.92 17.28
CA ILE A 89 -4.73 -5.84 18.74
C ILE A 89 -5.80 -4.90 19.33
N THR A 90 -6.09 -3.76 18.70
CA THR A 90 -7.16 -2.86 19.15
C THR A 90 -8.51 -3.55 19.18
N ILE A 91 -8.91 -4.22 18.09
CA ILE A 91 -10.19 -4.95 18.03
C ILE A 91 -10.23 -6.07 19.08
N MET A 92 -9.15 -6.83 19.20
CA MET A 92 -9.05 -7.92 20.17
C MET A 92 -9.18 -7.43 21.62
N SER A 93 -8.54 -6.31 21.96
CA SER A 93 -8.64 -5.70 23.29
C SER A 93 -10.02 -5.10 23.59
N LEU A 94 -10.67 -4.52 22.57
CA LEU A 94 -11.97 -3.86 22.72
C LEU A 94 -13.11 -4.86 22.89
N TYR A 95 -13.05 -6.00 22.20
CA TYR A 95 -14.11 -7.01 22.18
C TYR A 95 -13.73 -8.34 22.83
N TRP A 96 -12.90 -8.26 23.87
CA TRP A 96 -12.36 -9.44 24.54
C TRP A 96 -13.46 -10.37 25.09
N GLY A 97 -13.45 -11.63 24.68
CA GLY A 97 -14.33 -12.67 25.23
C GLY A 97 -15.83 -12.48 24.97
N ILE A 98 -16.21 -11.56 24.10
CA ILE A 98 -17.61 -11.23 23.80
C ILE A 98 -18.32 -12.38 23.09
N GLY A 99 -17.65 -13.14 22.23
CA GLY A 99 -18.28 -14.20 21.43
C GLY A 99 -18.81 -15.39 22.24
N GLY A 100 -18.42 -15.54 23.52
CA GLY A 100 -18.80 -16.70 24.35
C GLY A 100 -20.24 -16.70 24.87
N ARG A 101 -21.03 -15.65 24.66
CA ARG A 101 -22.46 -15.59 25.03
C ARG A 101 -23.28 -15.00 23.89
N LEU A 102 -23.98 -15.87 23.16
CA LEU A 102 -24.89 -15.48 22.08
C LEU A 102 -26.27 -15.05 22.64
N ALA A 103 -26.28 -14.00 23.47
CA ALA A 103 -27.50 -13.36 23.95
C ALA A 103 -27.95 -12.24 22.99
N LEU A 104 -29.25 -11.91 22.97
CA LEU A 104 -29.81 -10.84 22.12
C LEU A 104 -29.09 -9.50 22.29
N ASP A 105 -28.69 -9.16 23.51
CA ASP A 105 -27.95 -7.93 23.83
C ASP A 105 -26.55 -7.88 23.20
N ASN A 106 -26.00 -9.03 22.83
CA ASN A 106 -24.62 -9.16 22.39
C ASN A 106 -24.44 -9.34 20.88
N ILE A 107 -25.54 -9.57 20.16
CA ILE A 107 -25.54 -9.74 18.70
C ILE A 107 -25.00 -8.48 18.00
N PHE A 108 -25.37 -7.29 18.49
CA PHE A 108 -24.89 -6.03 17.93
C PHE A 108 -23.37 -5.85 18.12
N ASN A 109 -22.81 -6.29 19.24
CA ASN A 109 -21.37 -6.22 19.48
C ASN A 109 -20.61 -7.17 18.54
N ILE A 110 -21.12 -8.39 18.33
CA ILE A 110 -20.54 -9.35 17.39
C ILE A 110 -20.60 -8.81 15.96
N ALA A 111 -21.73 -8.25 15.54
CA ALA A 111 -21.86 -7.61 14.23
C ALA A 111 -20.89 -6.43 14.07
N ALA A 112 -20.70 -5.61 15.10
CA ALA A 112 -19.75 -4.50 15.09
C ALA A 112 -18.29 -4.97 14.94
N VAL A 113 -17.91 -6.06 15.62
CA VAL A 113 -16.57 -6.68 15.45
C VAL A 113 -16.35 -7.12 14.02
N LEU A 114 -17.30 -7.87 13.45
CA LEU A 114 -17.17 -8.40 12.09
C LEU A 114 -17.15 -7.27 11.06
N PHE A 115 -17.94 -6.22 11.27
CA PHE A 115 -17.92 -5.02 10.43
C PHE A 115 -16.55 -4.31 10.50
N MET A 116 -16.05 -4.04 11.71
CA MET A 116 -14.77 -3.36 11.89
C MET A 116 -13.61 -4.19 11.32
N TRP A 117 -13.69 -5.52 11.43
CA TRP A 117 -12.72 -6.45 10.85
C TRP A 117 -12.65 -6.37 9.32
N CYS A 118 -13.81 -6.33 8.66
CA CYS A 118 -13.89 -6.19 7.20
C CYS A 118 -13.45 -4.81 6.69
N MET A 119 -13.48 -3.77 7.54
CA MET A 119 -13.09 -2.41 7.17
C MET A 119 -11.58 -2.14 7.26
N ILE A 120 -10.81 -2.95 8.03
CA ILE A 120 -9.36 -2.74 8.18
C ILE A 120 -8.62 -2.65 6.84
N PRO A 121 -8.85 -3.56 5.86
CA PRO A 121 -8.14 -3.51 4.58
C PRO A 121 -8.32 -2.19 3.82
N ALA A 122 -9.48 -1.54 3.95
CA ALA A 122 -9.79 -0.28 3.27
C ALA A 122 -8.86 0.88 3.70
N PHE A 123 -8.31 0.83 4.92
CA PHE A 123 -7.40 1.86 5.43
C PHE A 123 -5.93 1.59 5.09
N GLY A 124 -5.58 0.38 4.64
CA GLY A 124 -4.20 0.00 4.29
C GLY A 124 -3.67 0.63 3.00
N ALA A 125 -4.55 1.26 2.21
CA ALA A 125 -4.26 1.80 0.88
C ALA A 125 -3.11 2.81 0.82
N ALA A 126 -2.93 3.61 1.88
CA ALA A 126 -1.95 4.69 1.90
C ALA A 126 -0.49 4.20 1.94
N ALA A 127 -0.24 2.99 2.45
CA ALA A 127 1.12 2.46 2.65
C ALA A 127 1.80 2.02 1.35
N PHE A 128 1.05 1.75 0.28
CA PHE A 128 1.60 1.20 -0.97
C PHE A 128 2.28 2.26 -1.84
N VAL A 129 1.76 3.49 -1.85
CA VAL A 129 2.27 4.60 -2.68
C VAL A 129 3.78 4.86 -2.50
N PRO A 130 4.30 5.07 -1.27
CA PRO A 130 5.71 5.40 -1.09
C PRO A 130 6.64 4.28 -1.55
N SER A 131 6.26 3.01 -1.36
CA SER A 131 7.07 1.87 -1.78
C SER A 131 7.20 1.78 -3.31
N LEU A 132 6.11 2.04 -4.04
CA LEU A 132 6.12 2.07 -5.50
C LEU A 132 6.93 3.24 -6.05
N VAL A 133 6.91 4.39 -5.37
CA VAL A 133 7.73 5.55 -5.76
C VAL A 133 9.22 5.25 -5.61
N LEU A 134 9.60 4.53 -4.55
CA LEU A 134 11.00 4.17 -4.29
C LEU A 134 11.53 3.16 -5.35
N GLU A 135 10.72 2.18 -5.72
CA GLU A 135 11.07 1.15 -6.71
C GLU A 135 11.07 1.68 -8.17
N ARG A 136 10.32 2.77 -8.43
CA ARG A 136 10.13 3.32 -9.78
C ARG A 136 11.43 3.63 -10.52
N ARG A 137 12.45 4.17 -9.84
CA ARG A 137 13.73 4.55 -10.48
C ARG A 137 14.45 3.33 -11.05
N LEU A 138 14.45 2.22 -10.30
CA LEU A 138 15.06 0.97 -10.72
C LEU A 138 14.27 0.33 -11.86
N PHE A 139 12.93 0.34 -11.78
CA PHE A 139 12.05 -0.18 -12.81
C PHE A 139 12.24 0.53 -14.17
N VAL A 140 12.33 1.86 -14.19
CA VAL A 140 12.55 2.62 -15.45
C VAL A 140 13.86 2.19 -16.13
N ARG A 141 14.92 1.96 -15.34
CA ARG A 141 16.20 1.48 -15.87
C ARG A 141 16.09 0.07 -16.43
N GLU A 142 15.52 -0.86 -15.67
CA GLU A 142 15.30 -2.25 -16.11
C GLU A 142 14.39 -2.35 -17.35
N ARG A 143 13.47 -1.38 -17.50
CA ARG A 143 12.60 -1.26 -18.67
C ARG A 143 13.33 -0.72 -19.89
N HIS A 144 14.20 0.28 -19.71
CA HIS A 144 15.04 0.81 -20.78
C HIS A 144 15.94 -0.29 -21.37
N ASP A 145 16.48 -1.17 -20.51
CA ASP A 145 17.30 -2.32 -20.90
C ASP A 145 16.45 -3.49 -21.48
N GLY A 146 15.12 -3.39 -21.42
CA GLY A 146 14.20 -4.33 -22.05
C GLY A 146 14.05 -5.68 -21.35
N LEU A 147 14.39 -5.80 -20.06
CA LEU A 147 14.42 -7.10 -19.35
C LEU A 147 13.03 -7.77 -19.22
N TYR A 148 11.96 -6.98 -19.03
CA TYR A 148 10.60 -7.49 -18.86
C TYR A 148 9.54 -6.43 -19.18
N ARG A 149 8.28 -6.87 -19.37
CA ARG A 149 7.12 -6.01 -19.67
C ARG A 149 6.53 -5.38 -18.41
N VAL A 150 5.87 -4.24 -18.56
CA VAL A 150 5.17 -3.53 -17.46
C VAL A 150 4.11 -4.43 -16.79
N SER A 151 3.37 -5.22 -17.58
CA SER A 151 2.37 -6.15 -17.04
C SER A 151 2.99 -7.25 -16.16
N THR A 152 4.13 -7.80 -16.57
CA THR A 152 4.88 -8.80 -15.79
C THR A 152 5.37 -8.24 -14.47
N TYR A 153 5.83 -6.99 -14.47
CA TYR A 153 6.23 -6.27 -13.25
C TYR A 153 5.06 -6.06 -12.29
N LEU A 154 3.93 -5.57 -12.79
CA LEU A 154 2.72 -5.35 -11.98
C LEU A 154 2.23 -6.67 -11.38
N ALA A 155 2.20 -7.74 -12.17
CA ALA A 155 1.82 -9.07 -11.67
C ALA A 155 2.78 -9.60 -10.60
N ALA A 156 4.09 -9.46 -10.80
CA ALA A 156 5.08 -9.84 -9.79
C ALA A 156 4.90 -9.04 -8.49
N LYS A 157 4.61 -7.74 -8.59
CA LYS A 157 4.38 -6.90 -7.41
C LYS A 157 3.07 -7.23 -6.69
N MET A 158 2.01 -7.60 -7.41
CA MET A 158 0.77 -8.10 -6.81
C MET A 158 1.01 -9.37 -6.00
N ILE A 159 1.79 -10.31 -6.55
CA ILE A 159 2.13 -11.56 -5.87
C ILE A 159 2.98 -11.30 -4.63
N ASP A 160 3.93 -10.36 -4.70
CA ASP A 160 4.77 -9.92 -3.58
C ASP A 160 3.93 -9.48 -2.38
N GLU A 161 2.96 -8.59 -2.63
CA GLU A 161 2.08 -8.03 -1.58
C GLU A 161 1.09 -9.08 -1.04
N ILE A 162 0.50 -9.90 -1.93
CA ILE A 162 -0.41 -10.99 -1.52
C ILE A 162 0.32 -12.01 -0.66
N GLY A 163 1.58 -12.34 -0.98
CA GLY A 163 2.40 -13.27 -0.20
C GLY A 163 2.63 -12.80 1.24
N VAL A 164 3.04 -11.54 1.42
CA VAL A 164 3.20 -10.94 2.76
C VAL A 164 1.87 -10.87 3.50
N ALA A 165 0.82 -10.45 2.80
CA ALA A 165 -0.52 -10.33 3.37
C ALA A 165 -1.07 -11.69 3.81
N ALA A 166 -0.83 -12.77 3.05
CA ALA A 166 -1.28 -14.11 3.40
C ALA A 166 -0.69 -14.56 4.74
N LEU A 167 0.63 -14.50 4.90
CA LEU A 167 1.32 -14.90 6.13
C LEU A 167 0.91 -14.05 7.33
N GLY A 168 0.87 -12.72 7.15
CA GLY A 168 0.44 -11.80 8.20
C GLY A 168 -1.02 -11.99 8.61
N SER A 169 -1.90 -12.24 7.64
CA SER A 169 -3.34 -12.41 7.86
C SER A 169 -3.67 -13.64 8.70
N VAL A 170 -2.97 -14.76 8.51
CA VAL A 170 -3.19 -15.98 9.30
C VAL A 170 -2.90 -15.72 10.77
N VAL A 171 -1.76 -15.09 11.08
CA VAL A 171 -1.34 -14.83 12.46
C VAL A 171 -2.31 -13.88 13.15
N ILE A 172 -2.63 -12.75 12.53
CA ILE A 172 -3.49 -11.74 13.18
C ILE A 172 -4.95 -12.21 13.27
N SER A 173 -5.45 -12.92 12.26
CA SER A 173 -6.80 -13.48 12.32
C SER A 173 -6.92 -14.54 13.42
N ALA A 174 -5.89 -15.36 13.65
CA ALA A 174 -5.89 -16.31 14.76
C ALA A 174 -5.97 -15.60 16.12
N ILE A 175 -5.17 -14.55 16.32
CA ILE A 175 -5.17 -13.76 17.57
C ILE A 175 -6.55 -13.16 17.83
N VAL A 176 -7.18 -12.53 16.82
CA VAL A 176 -8.49 -11.89 16.97
C VAL A 176 -9.59 -12.93 17.16
N TYR A 177 -9.60 -14.00 16.37
CA TYR A 177 -10.60 -15.06 16.45
C TYR A 177 -10.64 -15.73 17.83
N TYR A 178 -9.48 -16.14 18.34
CA TYR A 178 -9.37 -16.75 19.66
C TYR A 178 -9.54 -15.74 20.81
N GLY A 179 -9.09 -14.49 20.63
CA GLY A 179 -9.25 -13.43 21.64
C GLY A 179 -10.70 -13.00 21.87
N VAL A 180 -11.48 -12.87 20.78
CA VAL A 180 -12.91 -12.53 20.86
C VAL A 180 -13.76 -13.75 21.26
N ARG A 181 -13.23 -14.98 21.08
CA ARG A 181 -13.94 -16.25 21.29
C ARG A 181 -15.18 -16.38 20.39
N LEU A 182 -15.01 -16.11 19.10
CA LEU A 182 -16.07 -16.18 18.10
C LEU A 182 -16.52 -17.63 17.85
N GLU A 183 -17.82 -17.86 17.85
CA GLU A 183 -18.43 -19.13 17.46
C GLU A 183 -18.38 -19.30 15.93
N GLY A 184 -17.84 -20.42 15.43
CA GLY A 184 -17.77 -20.71 13.98
C GLY A 184 -16.53 -21.49 13.56
N ALA A 185 -16.25 -21.51 12.26
CA ALA A 185 -15.02 -22.10 11.72
C ALA A 185 -13.96 -21.02 11.47
N PHE A 186 -12.78 -21.17 12.08
CA PHE A 186 -11.63 -20.28 11.87
C PHE A 186 -11.30 -20.11 10.37
N THR A 187 -11.38 -21.18 9.59
CA THR A 187 -11.10 -21.16 8.15
C THR A 187 -11.99 -20.18 7.39
N VAL A 188 -13.27 -20.09 7.75
CA VAL A 188 -14.20 -19.16 7.08
C VAL A 188 -13.85 -17.72 7.45
N PHE A 189 -13.55 -17.47 8.74
CA PHE A 189 -13.14 -16.15 9.23
C PHE A 189 -11.83 -15.66 8.58
N TRP A 190 -10.87 -16.57 8.41
CA TRP A 190 -9.61 -16.23 7.75
C TRP A 190 -9.78 -16.02 6.24
N ILE A 191 -10.53 -16.89 5.53
CA ILE A 191 -10.73 -16.75 4.09
C ILE A 191 -11.48 -15.46 3.75
N THR A 192 -12.51 -15.10 4.52
CA THR A 192 -13.23 -13.83 4.29
C THR A 192 -12.31 -12.63 4.47
N TYR A 193 -11.48 -12.63 5.51
CA TYR A 193 -10.49 -11.58 5.73
C TYR A 193 -9.44 -11.53 4.60
N PHE A 194 -8.89 -12.69 4.24
CA PHE A 194 -7.91 -12.79 3.15
C PHE A 194 -8.47 -12.33 1.81
N ALA A 195 -9.73 -12.66 1.51
CA ALA A 195 -10.42 -12.19 0.31
C ALA A 195 -10.55 -10.66 0.32
N THR A 196 -10.96 -10.06 1.44
CA THR A 196 -11.05 -8.58 1.55
C THR A 196 -9.69 -7.90 1.42
N LEU A 197 -8.62 -8.50 1.94
CA LEU A 197 -7.25 -8.01 1.72
C LEU A 197 -6.84 -8.06 0.25
N CYS A 198 -7.15 -9.15 -0.46
CA CYS A 198 -6.85 -9.26 -1.89
C CYS A 198 -7.59 -8.19 -2.71
N VAL A 199 -8.87 -7.94 -2.38
CA VAL A 199 -9.65 -6.88 -3.04
C VAL A 199 -9.02 -5.51 -2.78
N GLY A 200 -8.62 -5.21 -1.54
CA GLY A 200 -7.94 -3.95 -1.20
C GLY A 200 -6.64 -3.75 -1.99
N ILE A 201 -5.77 -4.77 -2.02
CA ILE A 201 -4.50 -4.71 -2.77
C ILE A 201 -4.76 -4.48 -4.28
N CYS A 202 -5.77 -5.14 -4.85
CA CYS A 202 -6.17 -4.94 -6.25
C CYS A 202 -6.66 -3.51 -6.51
N GLU A 203 -7.50 -2.98 -5.63
CA GLU A 203 -8.01 -1.62 -5.73
C GLU A 203 -6.86 -0.59 -5.67
N ASP A 204 -5.92 -0.76 -4.74
CA ASP A 204 -4.81 0.17 -4.54
C ASP A 204 -3.89 0.26 -5.77
N VAL A 205 -3.57 -0.90 -6.36
CA VAL A 205 -2.77 -0.96 -7.58
C VAL A 205 -3.53 -0.36 -8.77
N TYR A 206 -4.84 -0.58 -8.84
CA TYR A 206 -5.70 0.00 -9.87
C TYR A 206 -5.80 1.53 -9.74
N GLN A 207 -6.05 2.05 -8.54
CA GLN A 207 -6.11 3.49 -8.29
C GLN A 207 -4.76 4.17 -8.58
N ASN A 208 -3.64 3.54 -8.22
CA ASN A 208 -2.32 4.10 -8.50
C ASN A 208 -1.99 4.12 -10.00
N THR A 209 -2.36 3.07 -10.73
CA THR A 209 -2.19 3.05 -12.20
C THR A 209 -3.08 4.07 -12.89
N LEU A 210 -4.35 4.19 -12.49
CA LEU A 210 -5.26 5.21 -12.99
C LEU A 210 -4.78 6.62 -12.67
N ARG A 211 -4.32 6.89 -11.43
CA ARG A 211 -3.79 8.20 -11.03
C ARG A 211 -2.58 8.59 -11.88
N ASN A 212 -1.69 7.65 -12.17
CA ASN A 212 -0.55 7.88 -13.06
C ASN A 212 -1.01 8.15 -14.50
N MET A 213 -2.01 7.42 -15.00
CA MET A 213 -2.58 7.66 -16.34
C MET A 213 -3.29 9.02 -16.45
N TYR A 214 -4.11 9.38 -15.47
CA TYR A 214 -4.81 10.67 -15.43
C TYR A 214 -3.84 11.84 -15.28
N SER A 215 -2.81 11.69 -14.44
CA SER A 215 -1.76 12.70 -14.29
C SER A 215 -1.00 12.94 -15.60
N GLN A 216 -0.78 11.89 -16.40
CA GLN A 216 -0.19 12.02 -17.73
C GLN A 216 -1.17 12.69 -18.70
N LYS A 217 -2.42 12.21 -18.80
CA LYS A 217 -3.42 12.71 -19.76
C LYS A 217 -3.78 14.19 -19.55
N ASN A 218 -4.00 14.64 -18.30
CA ASN A 218 -4.27 16.05 -18.01
C ASN A 218 -3.06 16.95 -18.27
N ARG A 219 -1.83 16.45 -18.15
CA ARG A 219 -0.62 17.24 -18.44
C ARG A 219 -0.37 17.40 -19.94
N PHE A 220 -0.71 16.40 -20.76
CA PHE A 220 -0.67 16.54 -22.22
C PHE A 220 -1.74 17.51 -22.74
N ALA A 221 -2.91 17.57 -22.08
CA ALA A 221 -3.92 18.58 -22.40
C ALA A 221 -3.43 20.01 -22.12
N ILE A 222 -2.74 20.24 -20.99
CA ILE A 222 -2.19 21.56 -20.64
C ILE A 222 -0.99 21.94 -21.52
N ALA A 223 -0.17 20.98 -21.94
CA ALA A 223 0.96 21.23 -22.84
C ALA A 223 0.55 21.46 -24.32
N ALA A 224 -0.72 21.22 -24.66
CA ALA A 224 -1.28 21.43 -25.99
C ALA A 224 -2.14 22.70 -26.10
N GLU A 225 -2.36 23.43 -24.99
CA GLU A 225 -2.93 24.78 -25.05
C GLU A 225 -1.80 25.78 -25.40
N PRO A 226 -1.96 26.58 -26.48
CA PRO A 226 -0.93 27.48 -26.99
C PRO A 226 -0.65 28.69 -26.09
#